data_AF-A0AAD3H3M5-F1
#
_entry.id   AF-A0AAD3H3M5-F1
#
_cell.length_a   1.000
_cell.length_b   1.000
_cell.length_c   1.000
_cell.angle_alpha   90.00
_cell.angle_beta   90.00
_cell.angle_gamma   90.00
#
_symmetry.space_group_name_H-M   'P 1'
#
loop_
_entity.id
_entity.type
_entity.pdbx_description
1 polymer ?
#
loop_
_entity_poly.entity_id
_entity_poly.type
_entity_poly.pdbx_seq_one_letter_code
_entity_poly.pdbx_strand_id
1 'polypeptide(L)'
;MSDPVFDAVDMNGDGMLSWKEFYAFIQPLGVSEVDARHAFEMIDENKDGKLSRKELAKANAHYYFDATPSKYMHFYGVLDLDDIIQAKRTMSKEAFIRAKLKRVFAMKDQNGNGKVELDDILIWGRKAAQISNIDFTPELEAKWTKVYDSYFPHGVGQDIEKWMDNVVSFSKLPNAVDITQDMSDPVFDAVDVNGDGMLSWKEFYAFIQPLGVSEVDARHAFEMIDENKDGKLSRKELAKANAHYYFDATPSKYMHFYGVLDLDDLTEKQFDPSDLCLSPPKPVLMLMRALNRFLPSFLQKKTSAILLPNDPIELYTVPFNTCPYSARAMIALIELDIPFHKIEVPFKLPDKSGKSYPPAWYYDLNPRGKTPTLRLPAHDNKIVYESSIVTHFLCDYSSTMENKDAHLLPTDPFDKSKMALLNDHADNTLIPSIFTYLMGKEKDNNSLRDKMEEGFSIFEKALEESGGPYLLGDQFTLADVHLVPFMYRMDVALKHFKNYEVNKEKFPKLLDWYETCRKRNSVYRAEFTSGAIIENFRHFIEIDYDFGGLVDKSSE
;
A
#
# COMPACT_ATOMS: atom_id res chain seq x y z
N MET A 1 -32.76 -10.71 -2.68
CA MET A 1 -31.74 -11.74 -2.44
C MET A 1 -30.93 -11.29 -1.24
N SER A 2 -30.59 -12.20 -0.32
CA SER A 2 -29.86 -11.89 0.91
C SER A 2 -28.57 -11.14 0.58
N ASP A 3 -28.45 -9.90 1.06
CA ASP A 3 -27.19 -9.16 1.05
C ASP A 3 -26.44 -9.60 2.32
N PRO A 4 -25.42 -10.47 2.22
CA PRO A 4 -24.81 -11.09 3.39
C PRO A 4 -24.05 -10.09 4.24
N VAL A 5 -23.66 -8.95 3.68
CA VAL A 5 -23.04 -7.86 4.41
C VAL A 5 -24.11 -7.09 5.19
N PHE A 6 -25.23 -6.74 4.55
CA PHE A 6 -26.36 -6.13 5.26
C PHE A 6 -26.87 -7.05 6.38
N ASP A 7 -27.00 -8.35 6.13
CA ASP A 7 -27.45 -9.36 7.10
C ASP A 7 -26.48 -9.53 8.27
N ALA A 8 -25.18 -9.36 8.04
CA ALA A 8 -24.15 -9.41 9.09
C ALA A 8 -24.09 -8.13 9.94
N VAL A 9 -24.59 -7.02 9.40
CA VAL A 9 -24.58 -5.70 10.05
C VAL A 9 -25.90 -5.42 10.79
N ASP A 10 -27.01 -5.99 10.32
CA ASP A 10 -28.31 -6.01 11.00
C ASP A 10 -28.27 -6.94 12.24
N MET A 11 -27.59 -6.47 13.29
CA MET A 11 -27.30 -7.27 14.48
C MET A 11 -28.55 -7.69 15.25
N ASN A 12 -29.61 -6.89 15.19
CA ASN A 12 -30.87 -7.19 15.85
C ASN A 12 -31.88 -7.94 14.95
N GLY A 13 -31.61 -8.01 13.64
CA GLY A 13 -32.39 -8.76 12.66
C GLY A 13 -33.74 -8.14 12.31
N ASP A 14 -33.92 -6.84 12.51
CA ASP A 14 -35.17 -6.13 12.23
C ASP A 14 -35.34 -5.73 10.75
N GLY A 15 -34.36 -6.05 9.91
CA GLY A 15 -34.35 -5.78 8.48
C GLY A 15 -33.92 -4.37 8.11
N MET A 16 -33.51 -3.54 9.08
CA MET A 16 -33.08 -2.17 8.92
C MET A 16 -31.80 -1.91 9.72
N LEU A 17 -30.93 -1.02 9.23
CA LEU A 17 -29.72 -0.67 9.99
C LEU A 17 -29.98 0.55 10.85
N SER A 18 -29.94 0.37 12.18
CA SER A 18 -29.88 1.51 13.09
C SER A 18 -28.55 2.24 12.96
N TRP A 19 -28.48 3.49 13.44
CA TRP A 19 -27.23 4.24 13.52
C TRP A 19 -26.10 3.45 14.19
N LYS A 20 -26.41 2.69 15.25
CA LYS A 20 -25.42 1.87 15.96
C LYS A 20 -24.87 0.74 15.11
N GLU A 21 -25.73 0.05 14.37
CA GLU A 21 -25.36 -1.06 13.49
C GLU A 21 -24.55 -0.56 12.30
N PHE A 22 -25.02 0.49 11.65
CA PHE A 22 -24.32 1.13 10.55
C PHE A 22 -22.94 1.66 10.98
N TYR A 23 -22.87 2.38 12.10
CA TYR A 23 -21.60 2.94 12.58
C TYR A 23 -20.62 1.86 13.03
N ALA A 24 -21.09 0.79 13.69
CA ALA A 24 -20.25 -0.34 14.08
C ALA A 24 -19.63 -1.08 12.88
N PHE A 25 -20.29 -1.05 11.73
CA PHE A 25 -19.79 -1.65 10.49
C PHE A 25 -18.74 -0.79 9.77
N ILE A 26 -18.92 0.52 9.75
CA ILE A 26 -18.04 1.43 8.98
C ILE A 26 -16.88 2.00 9.81
N GLN A 27 -17.00 2.04 11.14
CA GLN A 27 -15.92 2.49 12.02
C GLN A 27 -14.63 1.66 11.85
N PRO A 28 -14.65 0.32 11.67
CA PRO A 28 -13.46 -0.48 11.35
C PRO A 28 -12.79 -0.13 10.01
N LEU A 29 -13.51 0.56 9.10
CA LEU A 29 -13.01 1.02 7.81
C LEU A 29 -12.34 2.40 7.90
N GLY A 30 -12.29 3.02 9.09
CA GLY A 30 -11.59 4.28 9.33
C GLY A 30 -12.40 5.56 9.06
N VAL A 31 -13.72 5.45 8.84
CA VAL A 31 -14.62 6.60 8.63
C VAL A 31 -14.88 7.33 9.97
N SER A 32 -14.75 8.67 9.99
CA SER A 32 -14.98 9.49 11.19
C SER A 32 -16.45 9.46 11.63
N GLU A 33 -16.73 9.67 12.92
CA GLU A 33 -18.12 9.66 13.42
C GLU A 33 -19.00 10.75 12.79
N VAL A 34 -18.40 11.91 12.47
CA VAL A 34 -19.10 13.05 11.85
C VAL A 34 -19.45 12.74 10.40
N ASP A 35 -18.52 12.17 9.66
CA ASP A 35 -18.73 11.80 8.25
C ASP A 35 -19.66 10.59 8.13
N ALA A 36 -19.52 9.62 9.04
CA ALA A 36 -20.46 8.52 9.21
C ALA A 36 -21.87 9.05 9.47
N ARG A 37 -22.02 10.07 10.32
CA ARG A 37 -23.33 10.65 10.68
C ARG A 37 -23.94 11.38 9.49
N HIS A 38 -23.16 12.19 8.78
CA HIS A 38 -23.63 12.84 7.55
C HIS A 38 -23.99 11.83 6.46
N ALA A 39 -23.21 10.74 6.31
CA ALA A 39 -23.53 9.68 5.37
C ALA A 39 -24.84 8.97 5.76
N PHE A 40 -25.03 8.64 7.04
CA PHE A 40 -26.25 8.03 7.54
C PHE A 40 -27.48 8.91 7.28
N GLU A 41 -27.41 10.21 7.60
CA GLU A 41 -28.50 11.17 7.36
C GLU A 41 -28.77 11.43 5.87
N MET A 42 -27.76 11.25 5.01
CA MET A 42 -27.89 11.40 3.56
C MET A 42 -28.50 10.16 2.89
N ILE A 43 -28.24 8.97 3.43
CA ILE A 43 -28.78 7.69 2.96
C ILE A 43 -30.20 7.48 3.47
N ASP A 44 -30.52 7.96 4.68
CA ASP A 44 -31.86 7.96 5.29
C ASP A 44 -32.80 8.94 4.55
N GLU A 45 -33.22 8.57 3.33
CA GLU A 45 -34.04 9.42 2.45
C GLU A 45 -35.43 9.70 3.05
N ASN A 46 -35.98 8.74 3.78
CA ASN A 46 -37.31 8.85 4.38
C ASN A 46 -37.28 9.50 5.78
N LYS A 47 -36.08 9.71 6.35
CA LYS A 47 -35.81 10.32 7.68
C LYS A 47 -36.44 9.57 8.84
N ASP A 48 -36.52 8.25 8.74
CA ASP A 48 -37.08 7.40 9.79
C ASP A 48 -36.05 7.02 10.87
N GLY A 49 -34.79 7.42 10.69
CA GLY A 49 -33.69 7.20 11.61
C GLY A 49 -33.04 5.82 11.48
N LYS A 50 -33.36 5.06 10.43
CA LYS A 50 -32.79 3.76 10.09
C LYS A 50 -32.53 3.67 8.58
N LEU A 51 -31.64 2.77 8.16
CA LEU A 51 -31.33 2.57 6.74
C LEU A 51 -31.92 1.26 6.24
N SER A 52 -32.80 1.36 5.25
CA SER A 52 -33.28 0.19 4.53
C SER A 52 -32.26 -0.32 3.50
N ARG A 53 -32.36 -1.60 3.15
CA ARG A 53 -31.55 -2.21 2.05
C ARG A 53 -31.63 -1.43 0.76
N LYS A 54 -32.80 -0.85 0.49
CA LYS A 54 -33.07 -0.10 -0.74
C LYS A 54 -32.36 1.25 -0.74
N GLU A 55 -32.35 1.94 0.40
CA GLU A 55 -31.63 3.21 0.58
C GLU A 55 -30.12 3.00 0.48
N LEU A 56 -29.60 1.97 1.14
CA LEU A 56 -28.18 1.62 1.10
C LEU A 56 -27.73 1.20 -0.30
N ALA A 57 -28.51 0.35 -0.99
CA ALA A 57 -28.22 -0.08 -2.35
C ALA A 57 -28.27 1.07 -3.35
N LYS A 58 -29.20 2.03 -3.16
CA LYS A 58 -29.31 3.23 -3.99
C LYS A 58 -28.12 4.18 -3.78
N ALA A 59 -27.70 4.39 -2.55
CA ALA A 59 -26.52 5.22 -2.25
C ALA A 59 -25.23 4.61 -2.82
N ASN A 60 -25.02 3.30 -2.65
CA ASN A 60 -23.90 2.58 -3.27
C ASN A 60 -23.97 2.64 -4.81
N ALA A 61 -25.16 2.53 -5.39
CA ALA A 61 -25.34 2.65 -6.83
C ALA A 61 -24.96 4.05 -7.36
N HIS A 62 -25.27 5.12 -6.63
CA HIS A 62 -24.90 6.47 -7.07
C HIS A 62 -23.43 6.83 -6.82
N TYR A 63 -22.80 6.28 -5.78
CA TYR A 63 -21.37 6.50 -5.53
C TYR A 63 -20.48 5.86 -6.59
N TYR A 64 -20.78 4.60 -6.96
CA TYR A 64 -19.93 3.84 -7.89
C TYR A 64 -20.28 4.03 -9.37
N PHE A 65 -21.49 4.52 -9.70
CA PHE A 65 -22.02 4.41 -11.07
C PHE A 65 -22.58 5.70 -11.69
N ASP A 66 -22.49 6.87 -11.05
CA ASP A 66 -22.89 8.14 -11.69
C ASP A 66 -21.79 8.66 -12.64
N ALA A 67 -22.15 8.89 -13.91
CA ALA A 67 -21.24 9.39 -14.95
C ALA A 67 -20.92 10.91 -14.85
N THR A 68 -21.57 11.62 -13.91
CA THR A 68 -21.35 13.03 -13.59
C THR A 68 -21.38 13.21 -12.08
N PRO A 69 -20.69 14.23 -11.51
CA PRO A 69 -20.60 14.38 -10.06
C PRO A 69 -21.97 14.44 -9.39
N SER A 70 -22.29 13.42 -8.59
CA SER A 70 -23.52 13.38 -7.81
C SER A 70 -23.24 13.80 -6.37
N LYS A 71 -24.29 14.11 -5.61
CA LYS A 71 -24.17 14.43 -4.17
C LYS A 71 -23.51 13.30 -3.35
N TYR A 72 -23.41 12.10 -3.92
CA TYR A 72 -22.77 10.93 -3.33
C TYR A 72 -21.28 10.81 -3.69
N MET A 73 -20.72 11.62 -4.59
CA MET A 73 -19.31 11.52 -5.05
C MET A 73 -18.27 11.76 -3.95
N HIS A 74 -18.65 12.36 -2.82
CA HIS A 74 -17.76 12.61 -1.67
C HIS A 74 -17.69 11.45 -0.68
N PHE A 75 -18.28 10.29 -1.00
CA PHE A 75 -18.46 9.17 -0.07
C PHE A 75 -17.15 8.51 0.42
N TYR A 76 -16.04 8.59 -0.32
CA TYR A 76 -14.72 8.10 0.14
C TYR A 76 -13.53 9.03 -0.19
N GLY A 77 -13.75 10.34 -0.35
CA GLY A 77 -12.67 11.33 -0.54
C GLY A 77 -12.48 11.83 -1.97
N VAL A 78 -11.79 12.97 -2.10
CA VAL A 78 -11.70 13.81 -3.31
C VAL A 78 -10.60 13.33 -4.25
N LEU A 79 -10.94 13.03 -5.52
CA LEU A 79 -9.98 12.90 -6.62
C LEU A 79 -9.94 14.22 -7.41
N ASP A 80 -8.74 14.77 -7.58
CA ASP A 80 -8.49 15.98 -8.35
C ASP A 80 -8.45 15.67 -9.85
N LEU A 81 -9.27 16.38 -10.62
CA LEU A 81 -9.54 16.09 -12.03
C LEU A 81 -8.35 16.48 -12.93
N ASP A 82 -7.45 17.33 -12.43
CA ASP A 82 -6.34 17.90 -13.18
C ASP A 82 -5.16 16.92 -13.35
N ASP A 83 -4.95 16.00 -12.40
CA ASP A 83 -3.87 15.01 -12.45
C ASP A 83 -4.12 13.92 -13.51
N ILE A 84 -5.40 13.55 -13.72
CA ILE A 84 -5.80 12.60 -14.79
C ILE A 84 -5.60 13.23 -16.18
N ILE A 85 -5.77 14.54 -16.30
CA ILE A 85 -5.57 15.28 -17.56
C ILE A 85 -4.07 15.40 -17.86
N GLN A 86 -3.22 15.52 -16.83
CA GLN A 86 -1.77 15.55 -16.94
C GLN A 86 -1.18 14.17 -17.31
N ALA A 87 -1.66 13.09 -16.67
CA ALA A 87 -1.22 11.70 -16.94
C ALA A 87 -1.56 11.21 -18.35
N LYS A 88 -2.64 11.73 -18.97
CA LYS A 88 -3.02 11.43 -20.35
C LYS A 88 -2.00 11.90 -21.41
N ARG A 89 -0.98 12.69 -21.06
CA ARG A 89 -0.08 13.33 -22.04
C ARG A 89 1.30 12.67 -22.25
N THR A 90 1.71 11.67 -21.47
CA THR A 90 3.14 11.26 -21.47
C THR A 90 3.50 9.79 -21.67
N MET A 91 2.56 8.84 -21.79
CA MET A 91 2.91 7.44 -22.10
C MET A 91 2.66 7.08 -23.57
N SER A 92 3.68 6.57 -24.27
CA SER A 92 3.50 6.08 -25.65
C SER A 92 2.63 4.80 -25.68
N LYS A 93 1.92 4.56 -26.77
CA LYS A 93 1.09 3.36 -27.00
C LYS A 93 1.85 2.05 -26.75
N GLU A 94 3.13 2.02 -27.14
CA GLU A 94 4.01 0.86 -26.93
C GLU A 94 4.41 0.71 -25.46
N ALA A 95 4.71 1.80 -24.76
CA ALA A 95 5.06 1.78 -23.34
C ALA A 95 3.89 1.23 -22.48
N PHE A 96 2.65 1.59 -22.81
CA PHE A 96 1.48 1.05 -22.12
C PHE A 96 1.32 -0.47 -22.29
N ILE A 97 1.51 -0.98 -23.52
CA ILE A 97 1.47 -2.42 -23.79
C ILE A 97 2.60 -3.12 -23.01
N ARG A 98 3.83 -2.61 -23.10
CA ARG A 98 4.99 -3.17 -22.39
C ARG A 98 4.79 -3.21 -20.88
N ALA A 99 4.17 -2.20 -20.28
CA ALA A 99 3.91 -2.17 -18.84
C ALA A 99 2.90 -3.25 -18.39
N LYS A 100 1.82 -3.47 -19.16
CA LYS A 100 0.89 -4.59 -18.92
C LYS A 100 1.58 -5.95 -19.04
N LEU A 101 2.49 -6.12 -20.01
CA LEU A 101 3.22 -7.36 -20.20
C LEU A 101 4.18 -7.65 -19.03
N LYS A 102 4.90 -6.65 -18.52
CA LYS A 102 5.76 -6.82 -17.35
C LYS A 102 4.99 -7.30 -16.13
N ARG A 103 3.82 -6.69 -15.88
CA ARG A 103 2.91 -7.09 -14.79
C ARG A 103 2.50 -8.56 -14.90
N VAL A 104 2.05 -9.01 -16.07
CA VAL A 104 1.58 -10.40 -16.21
C VAL A 104 2.74 -11.40 -16.27
N PHE A 105 3.93 -10.99 -16.74
CA PHE A 105 5.13 -11.83 -16.69
C PHE A 105 5.53 -12.11 -15.24
N ALA A 106 5.58 -11.07 -14.40
CA ALA A 106 5.79 -11.19 -12.96
C ALA A 106 4.82 -12.16 -12.28
N MET A 107 3.55 -12.10 -12.66
CA MET A 107 2.53 -13.01 -12.12
C MET A 107 2.76 -14.46 -12.55
N LYS A 108 3.31 -14.67 -13.75
CA LYS A 108 3.50 -16.00 -14.37
C LYS A 108 4.84 -16.64 -14.03
N ASP A 109 5.86 -15.89 -13.66
CA ASP A 109 7.12 -16.40 -13.11
C ASP A 109 6.90 -16.88 -11.66
N GLN A 110 6.40 -18.10 -11.52
CA GLN A 110 5.96 -18.65 -10.25
C GLN A 110 7.12 -19.12 -9.36
N ASN A 111 8.29 -19.39 -9.97
CA ASN A 111 9.50 -19.81 -9.27
C ASN A 111 10.50 -18.66 -9.04
N GLY A 112 10.28 -17.49 -9.65
CA GLY A 112 11.08 -16.27 -9.48
C GLY A 112 12.45 -16.33 -10.17
N ASN A 113 12.61 -17.15 -11.21
CA ASN A 113 13.90 -17.34 -11.90
C ASN A 113 14.13 -16.36 -13.06
N GLY A 114 13.19 -15.43 -13.30
CA GLY A 114 13.26 -14.44 -14.37
C GLY A 114 12.84 -14.98 -15.74
N LYS A 115 12.25 -16.18 -15.80
CA LYS A 115 11.74 -16.81 -17.02
C LYS A 115 10.36 -17.40 -16.76
N VAL A 116 9.54 -17.47 -17.80
CA VAL A 116 8.30 -18.26 -17.76
C VAL A 116 8.55 -19.57 -18.50
N GLU A 117 8.62 -20.65 -17.74
CA GLU A 117 8.90 -21.99 -18.22
C GLU A 117 7.68 -22.91 -18.05
N LEU A 118 7.73 -24.11 -18.62
CA LEU A 118 6.63 -25.07 -18.49
C LEU A 118 6.33 -25.35 -17.01
N ASP A 119 7.37 -25.45 -16.18
CA ASP A 119 7.24 -25.68 -14.74
C ASP A 119 6.42 -24.59 -14.05
N ASP A 120 6.53 -23.32 -14.45
CA ASP A 120 5.74 -22.23 -13.89
C ASP A 120 4.25 -22.35 -14.21
N ILE A 121 3.95 -22.72 -15.46
CA ILE A 121 2.57 -22.97 -15.90
C ILE A 121 1.98 -24.20 -15.21
N LEU A 122 2.79 -25.23 -14.96
CA LEU A 122 2.37 -26.41 -14.19
C LEU A 122 2.17 -26.09 -12.70
N ILE A 123 3.03 -25.25 -12.10
CA ILE A 123 2.84 -24.75 -10.72
C ILE A 123 1.52 -23.98 -10.62
N TRP A 124 1.25 -23.10 -11.59
CA TRP A 124 -0.02 -22.38 -11.69
C TRP A 124 -1.20 -23.34 -11.76
N GLY A 125 -1.15 -24.33 -12.66
CA GLY A 125 -2.21 -25.32 -12.81
C GLY A 125 -2.46 -26.16 -11.56
N ARG A 126 -1.39 -26.56 -10.85
CA ARG A 126 -1.51 -27.30 -9.58
C ARG A 126 -2.18 -26.45 -8.49
N LYS A 127 -1.83 -25.16 -8.39
CA LYS A 127 -2.47 -24.23 -7.44
C LYS A 127 -3.95 -24.03 -7.79
N ALA A 128 -4.27 -23.88 -9.07
CA ALA A 128 -5.66 -23.76 -9.53
C ALA A 128 -6.48 -25.03 -9.20
N ALA A 129 -5.92 -26.21 -9.43
CA ALA A 129 -6.55 -27.48 -9.07
C ALA A 129 -6.78 -27.62 -7.56
N GLN A 130 -5.82 -27.20 -6.73
CA GLN A 130 -5.97 -27.18 -5.27
C GLN A 130 -7.13 -26.28 -4.81
N ILE A 131 -7.27 -25.08 -5.40
CA ILE A 131 -8.35 -24.14 -5.07
C ILE A 131 -9.71 -24.69 -5.49
N SER A 132 -9.76 -25.34 -6.67
CA SER A 132 -10.95 -26.02 -7.17
C SER A 132 -11.26 -27.34 -6.44
N ASN A 133 -10.39 -27.79 -5.53
CA ASN A 133 -10.49 -29.05 -4.82
C ASN A 133 -10.63 -30.26 -5.77
N ILE A 134 -9.80 -30.29 -6.81
CA ILE A 134 -9.70 -31.36 -7.80
C ILE A 134 -8.28 -31.93 -7.84
N ASP A 135 -8.15 -33.18 -8.25
CA ASP A 135 -6.84 -33.80 -8.45
C ASP A 135 -6.18 -33.28 -9.73
N PHE A 136 -4.88 -33.01 -9.66
CA PHE A 136 -4.09 -32.61 -10.82
C PHE A 136 -3.70 -33.86 -11.63
N THR A 137 -4.63 -34.36 -12.45
CA THR A 137 -4.43 -35.59 -13.23
C THR A 137 -3.54 -35.36 -14.46
N PRO A 138 -2.98 -36.42 -15.08
CA PRO A 138 -2.22 -36.31 -16.32
C PRO A 138 -3.00 -35.63 -17.47
N GLU A 139 -4.32 -35.79 -17.51
CA GLU A 139 -5.19 -35.12 -18.48
C GLU A 139 -5.25 -33.61 -18.25
N LEU A 140 -5.32 -33.18 -16.99
CA LEU A 140 -5.28 -31.76 -16.63
C LEU A 140 -3.89 -31.18 -16.87
N GLU A 141 -2.82 -31.91 -16.53
CA GLU A 141 -1.43 -31.55 -16.85
C GLU A 141 -1.22 -31.34 -18.36
N ALA A 142 -1.80 -32.20 -19.20
CA ALA A 142 -1.77 -32.05 -20.65
C ALA A 142 -2.51 -30.79 -21.13
N LYS A 143 -3.62 -30.40 -20.48
CA LYS A 143 -4.31 -29.13 -20.78
C LYS A 143 -3.43 -27.92 -20.44
N TRP A 144 -2.77 -27.92 -19.27
CA TRP A 144 -1.86 -26.85 -18.87
C TRP A 144 -0.57 -26.81 -19.71
N THR A 145 -0.11 -27.95 -20.23
CA THR A 145 0.98 -28.02 -21.20
C THR A 145 0.58 -27.34 -22.52
N LYS A 146 -0.65 -27.55 -23.00
CA LYS A 146 -1.17 -26.82 -24.17
C LYS A 146 -1.30 -25.32 -23.93
N VAL A 147 -1.59 -24.89 -22.70
CA VAL A 147 -1.55 -23.46 -22.32
C VAL A 147 -0.13 -22.91 -22.51
N TYR A 148 0.89 -23.62 -22.02
CA TYR A 148 2.29 -23.24 -22.26
C TYR A 148 2.62 -23.18 -23.75
N ASP A 149 2.28 -24.20 -24.54
CA ASP A 149 2.55 -24.25 -25.98
C ASP A 149 1.84 -23.12 -26.74
N SER A 150 0.66 -22.68 -26.28
CA SER A 150 -0.06 -21.55 -26.89
C SER A 150 0.65 -20.21 -26.70
N TYR A 151 1.32 -20.03 -25.55
CA TYR A 151 2.14 -18.85 -25.27
C TYR A 151 3.56 -18.98 -25.86
N PHE A 152 4.08 -20.20 -25.99
CA PHE A 152 5.45 -20.50 -26.40
C PHE A 152 5.51 -21.66 -27.42
N PRO A 153 5.05 -21.46 -28.68
CA PRO A 153 4.89 -22.52 -29.69
C PRO A 153 6.17 -23.23 -30.16
N HIS A 154 7.33 -22.88 -29.59
CA HIS A 154 8.63 -23.52 -29.86
C HIS A 154 9.29 -24.13 -28.61
N GLY A 155 8.60 -24.16 -27.46
CA GLY A 155 9.03 -24.86 -26.25
C GLY A 155 10.31 -24.30 -25.58
N VAL A 156 10.77 -23.12 -26.00
CA VAL A 156 11.91 -22.44 -25.39
C VAL A 156 11.36 -21.33 -24.50
N GLY A 157 11.54 -21.45 -23.18
CA GLY A 157 11.26 -20.38 -22.23
C GLY A 157 11.91 -19.08 -22.70
N GLN A 158 11.12 -18.02 -22.80
CA GLN A 158 11.60 -16.73 -23.30
C GLN A 158 11.92 -15.80 -22.14
N ASP A 159 13.04 -15.10 -22.26
CA ASP A 159 13.34 -13.92 -21.47
C ASP A 159 12.25 -12.86 -21.68
N ILE A 160 11.98 -12.06 -20.65
CA ILE A 160 10.94 -11.03 -20.61
C ILE A 160 11.02 -10.07 -21.81
N GLU A 161 12.22 -9.64 -22.21
CA GLU A 161 12.39 -8.68 -23.31
C GLU A 161 12.05 -9.33 -24.66
N LYS A 162 12.49 -10.58 -24.86
CA LYS A 162 12.19 -11.32 -26.09
C LYS A 162 10.70 -11.63 -26.22
N TRP A 163 10.05 -11.96 -25.11
CA TRP A 163 8.61 -12.20 -25.09
C TRP A 163 7.82 -10.91 -25.35
N MET A 164 8.19 -9.80 -24.69
CA MET A 164 7.57 -8.50 -24.92
C MET A 164 7.73 -8.01 -26.35
N ASP A 165 8.90 -8.15 -26.96
CA ASP A 165 9.14 -7.78 -28.35
C ASP A 165 8.30 -8.60 -29.33
N ASN A 166 8.11 -9.90 -29.06
CA ASN A 166 7.25 -10.76 -29.86
C ASN A 166 5.77 -10.32 -29.76
N VAL A 167 5.28 -10.03 -28.56
CA VAL A 167 3.88 -9.60 -28.35
C VAL A 167 3.63 -8.21 -28.94
N VAL A 168 4.57 -7.27 -28.77
CA VAL A 168 4.50 -5.92 -29.38
C VAL A 168 4.62 -5.97 -30.90
N SER A 169 5.40 -6.91 -31.44
CA SER A 169 5.46 -7.11 -32.90
C SER A 169 4.18 -7.73 -33.43
N PHE A 170 3.61 -8.70 -32.70
CA PHE A 170 2.35 -9.34 -33.04
C PHE A 170 1.17 -8.35 -32.96
N SER A 171 1.17 -7.43 -31.99
CA SER A 171 0.13 -6.39 -31.84
C SER A 171 0.03 -5.42 -33.02
N LYS A 172 1.05 -5.37 -33.89
CA LYS A 172 1.06 -4.54 -35.10
C LYS A 172 0.32 -5.18 -36.27
N LEU A 173 -0.05 -6.47 -36.16
CA LEU A 173 -0.84 -7.16 -37.19
C LEU A 173 -2.30 -6.68 -37.16
N PRO A 174 -2.94 -6.39 -38.32
CA PRO A 174 -4.31 -5.90 -38.38
C PRO A 174 -5.36 -6.81 -37.74
N ASN A 175 -5.06 -8.10 -37.64
CA ASN A 175 -5.93 -9.16 -37.12
C ASN A 175 -5.38 -9.81 -35.82
N ALA A 176 -4.47 -9.14 -35.10
CA ALA A 176 -3.85 -9.69 -33.88
C ALA A 176 -4.88 -10.07 -32.80
N VAL A 177 -5.92 -9.25 -32.63
CA VAL A 177 -7.01 -9.50 -31.68
C VAL A 177 -7.81 -10.73 -32.11
N ASP A 178 -8.17 -10.84 -33.38
CA ASP A 178 -8.93 -11.97 -33.92
C ASP A 178 -8.15 -13.28 -33.79
N ILE A 179 -6.85 -13.28 -34.16
CA ILE A 179 -5.98 -14.46 -34.01
C ILE A 179 -5.85 -14.86 -32.53
N THR A 180 -5.72 -13.90 -31.61
CA THR A 180 -5.53 -14.21 -30.19
C THR A 180 -6.80 -14.67 -29.51
N GLN A 181 -7.96 -14.22 -29.98
CA GLN A 181 -9.24 -14.78 -29.56
C GLN A 181 -9.29 -16.28 -29.88
N ASP A 182 -8.85 -16.67 -31.09
CA ASP A 182 -8.76 -18.08 -31.50
C ASP A 182 -7.67 -18.86 -30.74
N MET A 183 -6.61 -18.20 -30.26
CA MET A 183 -5.53 -18.81 -29.47
C MET A 183 -5.82 -18.90 -27.96
N SER A 184 -6.93 -18.32 -27.46
CA SER A 184 -7.30 -18.36 -26.04
C SER A 184 -7.99 -19.67 -25.63
N ASP A 185 -8.21 -20.58 -26.59
CA ASP A 185 -8.89 -21.85 -26.38
C ASP A 185 -8.22 -22.79 -25.37
N PRO A 186 -6.88 -22.96 -25.37
CA PRO A 186 -6.22 -23.80 -24.37
C PRO A 186 -6.37 -23.27 -22.95
N VAL A 187 -6.41 -21.93 -22.77
CA VAL A 187 -6.63 -21.30 -21.47
C VAL A 187 -8.04 -21.60 -20.99
N PHE A 188 -9.04 -21.44 -21.85
CA PHE A 188 -10.42 -21.78 -21.52
C PHE A 188 -10.55 -23.26 -21.14
N ASP A 189 -9.99 -24.16 -21.95
CA ASP A 189 -10.08 -25.62 -21.72
C ASP A 189 -9.42 -26.08 -20.42
N ALA A 190 -8.35 -25.40 -19.99
CA ALA A 190 -7.66 -25.68 -18.74
C ALA A 190 -8.44 -25.22 -17.51
N VAL A 191 -9.26 -24.17 -17.66
CA VAL A 191 -10.03 -23.54 -16.58
C VAL A 191 -11.45 -24.11 -16.48
N ASP A 192 -12.04 -24.52 -17.61
CA ASP A 192 -13.29 -25.27 -17.68
C ASP A 192 -13.05 -26.72 -17.25
N VAL A 193 -12.98 -26.90 -15.94
CA VAL A 193 -12.72 -28.19 -15.31
C VAL A 193 -13.95 -29.09 -15.43
N ASN A 194 -15.15 -28.52 -15.29
CA ASN A 194 -16.38 -29.29 -15.30
C ASN A 194 -16.86 -29.65 -16.73
N GLY A 195 -16.32 -28.97 -17.76
CA GLY A 195 -16.56 -29.26 -19.16
C GLY A 195 -17.94 -28.83 -19.66
N ASP A 196 -18.61 -27.90 -18.96
CA ASP A 196 -19.93 -27.39 -19.34
C ASP A 196 -19.86 -26.32 -20.45
N GLY A 197 -18.65 -25.95 -20.89
CA GLY A 197 -18.41 -24.99 -21.95
C GLY A 197 -18.55 -23.53 -21.50
N MET A 198 -18.66 -23.28 -20.19
CA MET A 198 -18.78 -21.96 -19.57
C MET A 198 -17.91 -21.88 -18.32
N LEU A 199 -17.34 -20.72 -18.01
CA LEU A 199 -16.62 -20.55 -16.74
C LEU A 199 -17.54 -19.99 -15.67
N SER A 200 -17.72 -20.76 -14.61
CA SER A 200 -18.32 -20.24 -13.38
C SER A 200 -17.36 -19.29 -12.66
N TRP A 201 -17.90 -18.48 -11.74
CA TRP A 201 -17.08 -17.69 -10.81
C TRP A 201 -15.99 -18.51 -10.13
N LYS A 202 -16.31 -19.74 -9.70
CA LYS A 202 -15.38 -20.60 -8.98
C LYS A 202 -14.19 -21.00 -9.86
N GLU A 203 -14.46 -21.35 -11.11
CA GLU A 203 -13.43 -21.73 -12.08
C GLU A 203 -12.54 -20.54 -12.45
N PHE A 204 -13.14 -19.39 -12.74
CA PHE A 204 -12.39 -18.18 -13.02
C PHE A 204 -11.53 -17.72 -11.83
N TYR A 205 -12.07 -17.76 -10.61
CA TYR A 205 -11.31 -17.39 -9.42
C TYR A 205 -10.17 -18.36 -9.12
N ALA A 206 -10.40 -19.67 -9.26
CA ALA A 206 -9.35 -20.68 -9.11
C ALA A 206 -8.22 -20.49 -10.13
N PHE A 207 -8.53 -19.96 -11.32
CA PHE A 207 -7.54 -19.60 -12.33
C PHE A 207 -6.73 -18.34 -11.98
N ILE A 208 -7.39 -17.27 -11.51
CA ILE A 208 -6.75 -15.97 -11.30
C ILE A 208 -6.07 -15.83 -9.92
N GLN A 209 -6.59 -16.48 -8.87
CA GLN A 209 -6.05 -16.36 -7.50
C GLN A 209 -4.57 -16.81 -7.37
N PRO A 210 -4.10 -17.89 -8.03
CA PRO A 210 -2.69 -18.28 -7.98
C PRO A 210 -1.70 -17.23 -8.49
N LEU A 211 -2.18 -16.26 -9.28
CA LEU A 211 -1.40 -15.12 -9.78
C LEU A 211 -1.27 -13.98 -8.76
N GLY A 212 -1.81 -14.16 -7.54
CA GLY A 212 -1.74 -13.16 -6.46
C GLY A 212 -2.86 -12.12 -6.48
N VAL A 213 -3.89 -12.32 -7.33
CA VAL A 213 -5.02 -11.40 -7.46
C VAL A 213 -6.03 -11.62 -6.32
N SER A 214 -6.50 -10.53 -5.73
CA SER A 214 -7.49 -10.57 -4.64
C SER A 214 -8.86 -11.02 -5.14
N GLU A 215 -9.71 -11.55 -4.25
CA GLU A 215 -11.08 -11.96 -4.62
C GLU A 215 -11.91 -10.78 -5.14
N VAL A 216 -11.71 -9.59 -4.58
CA VAL A 216 -12.40 -8.36 -4.98
C VAL A 216 -12.00 -7.95 -6.41
N ASP A 217 -10.69 -7.98 -6.69
CA ASP A 217 -10.18 -7.64 -8.02
C ASP A 217 -10.55 -8.69 -9.07
N ALA A 218 -10.54 -9.97 -8.69
CA ALA A 218 -11.01 -11.06 -9.54
C ALA A 218 -12.51 -10.94 -9.81
N ARG A 219 -13.32 -10.51 -8.84
CA ARG A 219 -14.75 -10.26 -9.01
C ARG A 219 -15.00 -9.14 -10.01
N HIS A 220 -14.24 -8.05 -9.87
CA HIS A 220 -14.29 -6.94 -10.81
C HIS A 220 -13.93 -7.36 -12.23
N ALA A 221 -12.87 -8.17 -12.39
CA ALA A 221 -12.50 -8.74 -13.67
C ALA A 221 -13.62 -9.63 -14.24
N PHE A 222 -14.18 -10.52 -13.42
CA PHE A 222 -15.25 -11.43 -13.83
C PHE A 222 -16.50 -10.67 -14.33
N GLU A 223 -16.98 -9.68 -13.57
CA GLU A 223 -18.15 -8.87 -13.94
C GLU A 223 -17.89 -7.98 -15.16
N MET A 224 -16.64 -7.58 -15.39
CA MET A 224 -16.24 -6.82 -16.57
C MET A 224 -16.23 -7.69 -17.84
N ILE A 225 -15.85 -8.97 -17.70
CA ILE A 225 -15.79 -9.95 -18.79
C ILE A 225 -17.19 -10.48 -19.13
N ASP A 226 -18.06 -10.67 -18.13
CA ASP A 226 -19.47 -11.09 -18.27
C ASP A 226 -20.32 -9.96 -18.90
N GLU A 227 -20.22 -9.81 -20.23
CA GLU A 227 -20.88 -8.73 -20.96
C GLU A 227 -22.40 -8.92 -21.02
N ASN A 228 -22.85 -10.16 -21.12
CA ASN A 228 -24.27 -10.50 -21.20
C ASN A 228 -24.95 -10.57 -19.81
N LYS A 229 -24.16 -10.55 -18.72
CA LYS A 229 -24.57 -10.60 -17.32
C LYS A 229 -25.34 -11.88 -16.97
N ASP A 230 -24.95 -12.99 -17.57
CA ASP A 230 -25.56 -14.29 -17.31
C ASP A 230 -24.95 -15.01 -16.09
N GLY A 231 -23.90 -14.43 -15.49
CA GLY A 231 -23.23 -14.94 -14.31
C GLY A 231 -22.20 -16.04 -14.61
N LYS A 232 -21.91 -16.28 -15.89
CA LYS A 232 -20.86 -17.17 -16.39
C LYS A 232 -20.05 -16.46 -17.47
N LEU A 233 -18.85 -16.97 -17.77
CA LEU A 233 -18.05 -16.46 -18.88
C LEU A 233 -18.06 -17.45 -20.02
N SER A 234 -18.59 -17.02 -21.16
CA SER A 234 -18.45 -17.78 -22.40
C SER A 234 -17.01 -17.74 -22.92
N ARG A 235 -16.65 -18.72 -23.76
CA ARG A 235 -15.36 -18.76 -24.46
C ARG A 235 -15.07 -17.46 -25.21
N LYS A 236 -16.10 -16.88 -25.83
CA LYS A 236 -15.99 -15.63 -26.59
C LYS A 236 -15.70 -14.44 -25.68
N GLU A 237 -16.35 -14.34 -24.53
CA GLU A 237 -16.15 -13.25 -23.57
C GLU A 237 -14.74 -13.29 -22.98
N LEU A 238 -14.28 -14.45 -22.53
CA LEU A 238 -12.94 -14.62 -21.99
C LEU A 238 -11.86 -14.34 -23.05
N ALA A 239 -12.00 -14.91 -24.25
CA ALA A 239 -11.06 -14.73 -25.34
C ALA A 239 -10.96 -13.26 -25.78
N LYS A 240 -12.10 -12.57 -25.87
CA LYS A 240 -12.17 -11.14 -26.17
C LYS A 240 -11.44 -10.32 -25.12
N ALA A 241 -11.75 -10.53 -23.84
CA ALA A 241 -11.14 -9.76 -22.77
C ALA A 241 -9.64 -10.02 -22.63
N ASN A 242 -9.20 -11.27 -22.79
CA ASN A 242 -7.80 -11.65 -22.80
C ASN A 242 -7.05 -10.95 -23.96
N ALA A 243 -7.57 -11.01 -25.18
CA ALA A 243 -6.95 -10.35 -26.34
C ALA A 243 -6.84 -8.83 -26.14
N HIS A 244 -7.90 -8.17 -25.66
CA HIS A 244 -7.88 -6.74 -25.39
C HIS A 244 -6.90 -6.35 -24.27
N TYR A 245 -6.71 -7.20 -23.25
CA TYR A 245 -5.66 -6.97 -22.25
C TYR A 245 -4.27 -6.89 -22.89
N TYR A 246 -3.93 -7.77 -23.82
CA TYR A 246 -2.59 -7.80 -24.44
C TYR A 246 -2.39 -6.68 -25.48
N PHE A 247 -3.43 -6.28 -26.22
CA PHE A 247 -3.24 -5.41 -27.40
C PHE A 247 -3.84 -4.02 -27.31
N ASP A 248 -4.71 -3.73 -26.33
CA ASP A 248 -5.24 -2.38 -26.19
C ASP A 248 -4.08 -1.42 -25.90
N ALA A 249 -3.83 -0.52 -26.84
CA ALA A 249 -2.73 0.43 -26.77
C ALA A 249 -3.05 1.67 -25.91
N THR A 250 -4.25 1.70 -25.33
CA THR A 250 -4.77 2.77 -24.47
C THR A 250 -5.59 2.16 -23.34
N PRO A 251 -5.75 2.85 -22.19
CA PRO A 251 -6.58 2.38 -21.09
C PRO A 251 -7.99 1.98 -21.53
N SER A 252 -8.43 0.79 -21.10
CA SER A 252 -9.74 0.23 -21.40
C SER A 252 -10.20 -0.63 -20.22
N LYS A 253 -11.50 -0.96 -20.15
CA LYS A 253 -12.02 -1.86 -19.10
C LYS A 253 -11.25 -3.19 -19.01
N TYR A 254 -10.68 -3.66 -20.11
CA TYR A 254 -9.96 -4.94 -20.18
C TYR A 254 -8.59 -4.91 -19.52
N MET A 255 -8.04 -3.73 -19.20
CA MET A 255 -6.77 -3.61 -18.46
C MET A 255 -6.84 -4.25 -17.06
N HIS A 256 -8.04 -4.50 -16.55
CA HIS A 256 -8.30 -5.13 -15.27
C HIS A 256 -8.47 -6.67 -15.35
N PHE A 257 -8.19 -7.31 -16.50
CA PHE A 257 -8.36 -8.77 -16.68
C PHE A 257 -7.65 -9.60 -15.60
N TYR A 258 -6.41 -9.23 -15.24
CA TYR A 258 -5.64 -9.86 -14.17
C TYR A 258 -5.78 -9.09 -12.84
N GLY A 259 -6.95 -8.52 -12.56
CA GLY A 259 -7.23 -7.66 -11.41
C GLY A 259 -6.98 -6.17 -11.68
N VAL A 260 -7.50 -5.31 -10.79
CA VAL A 260 -7.43 -3.85 -10.89
C VAL A 260 -6.00 -3.39 -11.14
N LEU A 261 -5.86 -2.43 -12.05
CA LEU A 261 -4.57 -1.92 -12.52
C LEU A 261 -4.66 -0.41 -12.42
N ASP A 262 -3.87 0.18 -11.52
CA ASP A 262 -3.73 1.62 -11.45
C ASP A 262 -2.84 2.08 -12.61
N LEU A 263 -3.18 3.22 -13.23
CA LEU A 263 -2.34 3.81 -14.26
C LEU A 263 -1.06 4.41 -13.68
N ASP A 264 -1.10 4.80 -12.40
CA ASP A 264 0.08 5.32 -11.70
C ASP A 264 1.14 4.23 -11.49
N ASP A 265 0.73 2.95 -11.38
CA ASP A 265 1.61 1.78 -11.34
C ASP A 265 2.38 1.54 -12.66
N LEU A 266 1.97 2.20 -13.76
CA LEU A 266 2.54 2.02 -15.10
C LEU A 266 3.50 3.15 -15.53
N THR A 267 3.64 4.20 -14.72
CA THR A 267 4.51 5.34 -15.07
C THR A 267 5.99 5.06 -14.76
N GLU A 268 6.82 5.16 -15.80
CA GLU A 268 8.27 4.86 -15.92
C GLU A 268 9.08 4.66 -14.61
N LYS A 269 9.15 3.41 -14.17
CA LYS A 269 10.30 2.84 -13.45
C LYS A 269 10.90 1.70 -14.27
N GLN A 270 12.22 1.61 -14.32
CA GLN A 270 12.90 0.38 -14.76
C GLN A 270 12.47 -0.75 -13.82
N PHE A 271 11.71 -1.67 -14.36
CA PHE A 271 11.24 -2.89 -13.70
C PHE A 271 12.44 -3.77 -13.33
N ASP A 272 12.66 -3.98 -12.03
CA ASP A 272 13.66 -4.91 -11.48
C ASP A 272 12.96 -6.22 -11.05
N PRO A 273 13.28 -7.38 -11.66
CA PRO A 273 12.68 -8.67 -11.32
C PRO A 273 12.84 -9.10 -9.85
N SER A 274 13.79 -8.52 -9.11
CA SER A 274 14.02 -8.84 -7.70
C SER A 274 12.93 -8.31 -6.75
N ASP A 275 12.04 -7.40 -7.20
CA ASP A 275 10.94 -6.84 -6.40
C ASP A 275 9.82 -7.84 -6.06
N LEU A 276 9.84 -9.05 -6.65
CA LEU A 276 8.76 -10.05 -6.51
C LEU A 276 9.15 -11.30 -5.70
N CYS A 277 10.40 -11.43 -5.25
CA CYS A 277 10.76 -12.56 -4.40
C CYS A 277 10.33 -12.32 -2.93
N LEU A 278 9.35 -13.13 -2.51
CA LEU A 278 9.03 -13.55 -1.12
C LEU A 278 8.11 -12.64 -0.28
N SER A 279 6.79 -12.87 -0.37
CA SER A 279 5.92 -13.00 0.82
C SER A 279 4.59 -13.71 0.49
N PRO A 280 4.05 -14.60 1.37
CA PRO A 280 2.78 -15.29 1.11
C PRO A 280 1.56 -14.35 1.25
N PRO A 281 0.41 -14.68 0.64
CA PRO A 281 -0.76 -13.80 0.62
C PRO A 281 -1.38 -13.58 2.00
N LYS A 282 -1.52 -12.29 2.37
CA LYS A 282 -2.03 -11.75 3.65
C LYS A 282 -3.43 -12.22 4.14
N PRO A 283 -4.40 -12.70 3.32
CA PRO A 283 -5.74 -13.05 3.83
C PRO A 283 -5.83 -14.36 4.63
N VAL A 284 -5.06 -15.39 4.26
CA VAL A 284 -5.20 -16.74 4.87
C VAL A 284 -4.69 -16.76 6.31
N LEU A 285 -3.65 -15.99 6.61
CA LEU A 285 -3.08 -15.88 7.95
C LEU A 285 -3.97 -15.08 8.92
N MET A 286 -4.71 -14.07 8.42
CA MET A 286 -5.69 -13.32 9.20
C MET A 286 -6.90 -14.18 9.57
N LEU A 287 -7.38 -15.02 8.64
CA LEU A 287 -8.48 -15.95 8.89
C LEU A 287 -8.09 -17.07 9.88
N MET A 288 -6.89 -17.65 9.76
CA MET A 288 -6.40 -18.66 10.71
C MET A 288 -6.14 -18.09 12.12
N ARG A 289 -5.68 -16.84 12.23
CA ARG A 289 -5.47 -16.14 13.51
C ARG A 289 -6.79 -15.73 14.17
N ALA A 290 -7.82 -15.41 13.38
CA ALA A 290 -9.18 -15.14 13.87
C ALA A 290 -9.87 -16.42 14.38
N LEU A 291 -9.71 -17.55 13.68
CA LEU A 291 -10.28 -18.84 14.09
C LEU A 291 -9.66 -19.40 15.38
N ASN A 292 -8.38 -19.11 15.66
CA ASN A 292 -7.72 -19.52 16.91
C ASN A 292 -8.20 -18.76 18.15
N ARG A 293 -8.90 -17.62 18.01
CA ARG A 293 -9.45 -16.84 19.14
C ARG A 293 -10.79 -17.35 19.67
N PHE A 294 -11.44 -18.29 18.98
CA PHE A 294 -12.81 -18.74 19.30
C PHE A 294 -12.92 -20.21 19.74
N LEU A 295 -11.80 -20.93 19.94
CA LEU A 295 -11.84 -22.31 20.42
C LEU A 295 -11.96 -22.39 21.95
N PRO A 296 -12.89 -23.21 22.48
CA PRO A 296 -13.09 -23.36 23.93
C PRO A 296 -11.86 -23.94 24.66
N SER A 297 -11.72 -23.54 25.92
CA SER A 297 -10.57 -23.69 26.84
C SER A 297 -10.03 -25.11 27.09
N PHE A 298 -10.62 -26.14 26.47
CA PHE A 298 -10.13 -27.51 26.54
C PHE A 298 -8.99 -27.81 25.55
N LEU A 299 -8.85 -27.02 24.48
CA LEU A 299 -7.82 -27.24 23.45
C LEU A 299 -6.48 -26.51 23.70
N GLN A 300 -6.42 -25.61 24.68
CA GLN A 300 -5.19 -24.87 25.04
C GLN A 300 -4.07 -25.76 25.65
N LYS A 301 -4.38 -26.98 26.11
CA LYS A 301 -3.41 -27.82 26.82
C LYS A 301 -2.50 -28.68 25.93
N LYS A 302 -2.54 -28.55 24.60
CA LYS A 302 -1.70 -29.37 23.71
C LYS A 302 -0.95 -28.63 22.60
N THR A 303 -0.88 -27.30 22.64
CA THR A 303 -0.08 -26.50 21.70
C THR A 303 0.94 -25.64 22.43
N SER A 304 1.67 -26.24 23.35
CA SER A 304 3.00 -25.75 23.72
C SER A 304 4.03 -26.32 22.75
N ALA A 305 4.81 -25.41 22.15
CA ALA A 305 6.04 -25.64 21.39
C ALA A 305 5.92 -26.12 19.93
N ILE A 306 5.70 -25.17 19.01
CA ILE A 306 6.55 -25.03 17.81
C ILE A 306 6.79 -23.53 17.59
N LEU A 307 7.83 -22.98 18.22
CA LEU A 307 8.44 -21.71 17.81
C LEU A 307 9.29 -22.01 16.58
N LEU A 308 8.97 -21.40 15.43
CA LEU A 308 9.85 -21.46 14.27
C LEU A 308 11.00 -20.45 14.51
N PRO A 309 12.27 -20.80 14.29
CA PRO A 309 13.43 -19.97 14.64
C PRO A 309 13.56 -18.59 13.93
N ASN A 310 12.60 -18.18 13.11
CA ASN A 310 12.73 -17.08 12.14
C ASN A 310 11.51 -16.13 12.07
N ASP A 311 10.70 -16.00 13.12
CA ASP A 311 9.56 -15.06 13.05
C ASP A 311 10.05 -13.61 12.91
N PRO A 312 9.64 -12.89 11.84
CA PRO A 312 10.15 -11.55 11.54
C PRO A 312 9.66 -10.51 12.58
N ILE A 313 10.40 -9.41 12.70
CA ILE A 313 10.03 -8.29 13.59
C ILE A 313 8.67 -7.75 13.16
N GLU A 314 7.82 -7.40 14.11
CA GLU A 314 6.55 -6.73 13.84
C GLU A 314 6.67 -5.24 14.14
N LEU A 315 6.53 -4.39 13.12
CA LEU A 315 6.49 -2.93 13.23
C LEU A 315 5.04 -2.46 13.34
N TYR A 316 4.64 -2.01 14.51
CA TYR A 316 3.37 -1.33 14.75
C TYR A 316 3.49 0.15 14.39
N THR A 317 2.67 0.59 13.44
CA THR A 317 2.61 1.96 12.92
C THR A 317 1.15 2.43 12.83
N VAL A 318 0.94 3.73 12.64
CA VAL A 318 -0.36 4.25 12.21
C VAL A 318 -0.63 3.87 10.74
N PRO A 319 -1.90 3.87 10.29
CA PRO A 319 -2.27 3.49 8.93
C PRO A 319 -1.63 4.41 7.88
N PHE A 320 -1.42 3.86 6.69
CA PHE A 320 -0.97 4.60 5.50
C PHE A 320 0.38 5.33 5.65
N ASN A 321 1.24 4.93 6.59
CA ASN A 321 2.54 5.57 6.85
C ASN A 321 2.42 7.07 7.20
N THR A 322 1.32 7.51 7.82
CA THR A 322 1.12 8.96 8.12
C THR A 322 2.13 9.51 9.14
N CYS A 323 2.68 8.67 10.03
CA CYS A 323 3.59 9.08 11.10
C CYS A 323 5.06 9.15 10.65
N PRO A 324 5.71 10.34 10.68
CA PRO A 324 7.12 10.48 10.33
C PRO A 324 8.06 9.73 11.27
N TYR A 325 7.70 9.59 12.55
CA TYR A 325 8.48 8.80 13.51
C TYR A 325 8.48 7.31 13.18
N SER A 326 7.38 6.78 12.64
CA SER A 326 7.32 5.38 12.19
C SER A 326 8.07 5.16 10.88
N ALA A 327 8.11 6.17 10.01
CA ALA A 327 8.94 6.16 8.82
C ALA A 327 10.44 6.04 9.14
N ARG A 328 10.94 6.65 10.24
CA ARG A 328 12.33 6.43 10.72
C ARG A 328 12.63 4.94 10.91
N ALA A 329 11.75 4.21 11.61
CA ALA A 329 11.89 2.78 11.87
C ALA A 329 11.80 1.95 10.58
N MET A 330 10.86 2.30 9.69
CA MET A 330 10.70 1.61 8.40
C MET A 330 11.92 1.77 7.49
N ILE A 331 12.48 2.99 7.40
CA ILE A 331 13.70 3.24 6.63
C ILE A 331 14.85 2.41 7.19
N ALA A 332 15.07 2.43 8.51
CA ALA A 332 16.13 1.65 9.15
C ALA A 332 15.99 0.14 8.91
N LEU A 333 14.78 -0.41 9.00
CA LEU A 333 14.52 -1.83 8.71
C LEU A 333 14.86 -2.19 7.27
N ILE A 334 14.53 -1.32 6.30
CA ILE A 334 14.79 -1.57 4.87
C ILE A 334 16.28 -1.44 4.55
N GLU A 335 16.94 -0.39 5.05
CA GLU A 335 18.38 -0.19 4.83
C GLU A 335 19.21 -1.34 5.41
N LEU A 336 18.88 -1.79 6.64
CA LEU A 336 19.54 -2.92 7.30
C LEU A 336 19.08 -4.29 6.76
N ASP A 337 18.17 -4.31 5.79
CA ASP A 337 17.60 -5.51 5.19
C ASP A 337 16.98 -6.47 6.25
N ILE A 338 16.42 -5.92 7.32
CA ILE A 338 15.82 -6.73 8.40
C ILE A 338 14.40 -7.11 8.00
N PRO A 339 14.06 -8.41 7.89
CA PRO A 339 12.69 -8.82 7.56
C PRO A 339 11.70 -8.39 8.64
N PHE A 340 10.60 -7.76 8.23
CA PHE A 340 9.58 -7.28 9.15
C PHE A 340 8.15 -7.36 8.60
N HIS A 341 7.19 -7.45 9.50
CA HIS A 341 5.76 -7.29 9.22
C HIS A 341 5.27 -5.94 9.71
N LYS A 342 4.67 -5.15 8.82
CA LYS A 342 4.00 -3.90 9.18
C LYS A 342 2.58 -4.20 9.72
N ILE A 343 2.27 -3.72 10.91
CA ILE A 343 0.95 -3.83 11.54
C ILE A 343 0.40 -2.42 11.76
N GLU A 344 -0.74 -2.13 11.15
CA GLU A 344 -1.38 -0.83 11.28
C GLU A 344 -2.32 -0.82 12.50
N VAL A 345 -2.09 0.13 13.38
CA VAL A 345 -2.88 0.35 14.59
C VAL A 345 -3.92 1.42 14.27
N PRO A 346 -5.22 1.15 14.39
CA PRO A 346 -6.25 2.13 14.05
C PRO A 346 -6.39 3.16 15.17
N PHE A 347 -5.63 4.25 15.07
CA PHE A 347 -5.73 5.39 15.98
C PHE A 347 -7.04 6.14 15.72
N LYS A 348 -7.73 6.55 16.79
CA LYS A 348 -8.87 7.47 16.67
C LYS A 348 -8.39 8.84 16.23
N LEU A 349 -9.20 9.53 15.43
CA LEU A 349 -8.94 10.93 15.09
C LEU A 349 -8.78 11.79 16.36
N PRO A 350 -7.99 12.88 16.29
CA PRO A 350 -7.78 13.77 17.42
C PRO A 350 -9.12 14.26 17.98
N ASP A 351 -9.29 14.20 19.30
CA ASP A 351 -10.41 14.88 19.97
C ASP A 351 -10.19 16.41 20.00
N LYS A 352 -11.13 17.15 20.61
CA LYS A 352 -11.02 18.61 20.78
C LYS A 352 -9.79 19.07 21.58
N SER A 353 -9.07 18.14 22.23
CA SER A 353 -7.80 18.41 22.93
C SER A 353 -6.56 18.13 22.07
N GLY A 354 -6.76 17.77 20.79
CA GLY A 354 -5.66 17.41 19.89
C GLY A 354 -5.05 16.04 20.18
N LYS A 355 -5.71 15.20 20.98
CA LYS A 355 -5.17 13.88 21.34
C LYS A 355 -5.81 12.78 20.51
N SER A 356 -4.96 12.05 19.80
CA SER A 356 -5.29 10.83 19.09
C SER A 356 -4.94 9.63 19.98
N TYR A 357 -5.83 8.65 20.08
CA TYR A 357 -5.67 7.51 20.98
C TYR A 357 -5.75 6.19 20.20
N PRO A 358 -4.82 5.24 20.45
CA PRO A 358 -4.92 3.90 19.92
C PRO A 358 -6.00 3.08 20.66
N PRO A 359 -6.39 1.91 20.11
CA PRO A 359 -7.26 0.98 20.81
C PRO A 359 -6.64 0.49 22.13
N ALA A 360 -7.48 0.13 23.11
CA ALA A 360 -7.04 -0.24 24.46
C ALA A 360 -5.95 -1.34 24.48
N TRP A 361 -6.06 -2.35 23.61
CA TRP A 361 -5.10 -3.46 23.53
C TRP A 361 -3.67 -3.01 23.18
N TYR A 362 -3.51 -1.85 22.54
CA TYR A 362 -2.19 -1.38 22.14
C TYR A 362 -1.38 -0.84 23.32
N TYR A 363 -2.03 -0.41 24.40
CA TYR A 363 -1.33 0.05 25.61
C TYR A 363 -0.59 -1.09 26.33
N ASP A 364 -1.02 -2.34 26.13
CA ASP A 364 -0.31 -3.51 26.64
C ASP A 364 1.03 -3.73 25.92
N LEU A 365 1.19 -3.21 24.70
CA LEU A 365 2.44 -3.22 23.95
C LEU A 365 3.25 -1.96 24.21
N ASN A 366 2.63 -0.79 24.04
CA ASN A 366 3.27 0.50 24.23
C ASN A 366 2.47 1.32 25.25
N PRO A 367 2.92 1.39 26.52
CA PRO A 367 2.24 2.15 27.57
C PRO A 367 2.09 3.65 27.27
N ARG A 368 2.89 4.20 26.35
CA ARG A 368 2.78 5.61 25.90
C ARG A 368 1.70 5.79 24.83
N GLY A 369 1.15 4.72 24.27
CA GLY A 369 0.12 4.77 23.24
C GLY A 369 0.60 5.41 21.93
N LYS A 370 1.90 5.35 21.62
CA LYS A 370 2.52 5.99 20.45
C LYS A 370 3.10 4.96 19.46
N THR A 371 3.46 5.40 18.27
CA THR A 371 4.18 4.60 17.26
C THR A 371 5.50 5.31 16.91
N PRO A 372 6.54 4.59 16.44
CA PRO A 372 6.60 3.16 16.18
C PRO A 372 6.74 2.31 17.44
N THR A 373 6.31 1.05 17.36
CA THR A 373 6.61 -0.01 18.33
C THR A 373 7.04 -1.26 17.59
N LEU A 374 8.15 -1.88 18.00
CA LEU A 374 8.59 -3.18 17.54
C LEU A 374 8.14 -4.25 18.53
N ARG A 375 7.61 -5.37 18.02
CA ARG A 375 7.54 -6.63 18.75
C ARG A 375 8.46 -7.63 18.08
N LEU A 376 9.20 -8.39 18.87
CA LEU A 376 10.14 -9.41 18.40
C LEU A 376 9.62 -10.80 18.80
N PRO A 377 8.78 -11.45 17.97
CA PRO A 377 8.23 -12.77 18.31
C PRO A 377 9.30 -13.83 18.55
N ALA A 378 10.37 -13.83 17.74
CA ALA A 378 11.53 -14.73 17.90
C ALA A 378 12.32 -14.51 19.21
N HIS A 379 12.08 -13.40 19.92
CA HIS A 379 12.74 -13.04 21.17
C HIS A 379 11.75 -12.92 22.32
N ASP A 380 10.88 -13.93 22.49
CA ASP A 380 9.87 -13.98 23.55
C ASP A 380 8.95 -12.75 23.56
N ASN A 381 8.57 -12.29 22.37
CA ASN A 381 7.71 -11.11 22.18
C ASN A 381 8.24 -9.82 22.84
N LYS A 382 9.56 -9.68 23.00
CA LYS A 382 10.18 -8.43 23.50
C LYS A 382 9.72 -7.22 22.70
N ILE A 383 9.55 -6.10 23.40
CA ILE A 383 9.03 -4.84 22.85
C ILE A 383 10.11 -3.76 22.90
N VAL A 384 10.20 -2.96 21.82
CA VAL A 384 11.00 -1.74 21.75
C VAL A 384 10.15 -0.62 21.15
N TYR A 385 10.13 0.56 21.76
CA TYR A 385 9.37 1.72 21.27
C TYR A 385 10.17 3.02 21.47
N GLU A 386 9.65 4.13 20.93
CA GLU A 386 10.35 5.40 20.64
C GLU A 386 11.23 5.31 19.38
N SER A 387 10.97 6.17 18.40
CA SER A 387 11.62 6.06 17.08
C SER A 387 13.15 6.08 17.12
N SER A 388 13.77 6.94 17.93
CA SER A 388 15.23 7.02 18.05
C SER A 388 15.82 5.80 18.75
N ILE A 389 15.15 5.26 19.77
CA ILE A 389 15.57 4.03 20.45
C ILE A 389 15.40 2.83 19.51
N VAL A 390 14.28 2.78 18.80
CA VAL A 390 13.98 1.73 17.81
C VAL A 390 15.05 1.68 16.72
N THR A 391 15.43 2.80 16.11
CA THR A 391 16.43 2.79 15.04
C THR A 391 17.83 2.41 15.52
N HIS A 392 18.24 2.85 16.71
CA HIS A 392 19.50 2.41 17.32
C HIS A 392 19.47 0.91 17.65
N PHE A 393 18.38 0.44 18.27
CA PHE A 393 18.19 -0.98 18.55
C PHE A 393 18.30 -1.83 17.29
N LEU A 394 17.73 -1.39 16.17
CA LEU A 394 17.81 -2.13 14.90
C LEU A 394 19.25 -2.23 14.37
N CYS A 395 20.06 -1.19 14.56
CA CYS A 395 21.49 -1.24 14.20
C CYS A 395 22.24 -2.26 15.07
N ASP A 396 22.05 -2.22 16.38
CA ASP A 396 22.65 -3.20 17.30
C ASP A 396 22.16 -4.62 16.98
N TYR A 397 20.87 -4.78 16.70
CA TYR A 397 20.25 -6.04 16.32
C TYR A 397 20.83 -6.59 15.01
N SER A 398 21.01 -5.75 13.99
CA SER A 398 21.59 -6.15 12.71
C SER A 398 23.00 -6.72 12.85
N SER A 399 23.80 -6.20 13.79
CA SER A 399 25.15 -6.68 14.08
C SER A 399 25.18 -8.10 14.66
N THR A 400 24.04 -8.61 15.14
CA THR A 400 23.91 -9.99 15.62
C THR A 400 23.51 -10.98 14.52
N MET A 401 23.17 -10.49 13.32
CA MET A 401 22.77 -11.31 12.18
C MET A 401 24.00 -11.69 11.34
N GLU A 402 24.01 -12.91 10.79
CA GLU A 402 25.13 -13.35 9.93
C GLU A 402 25.29 -12.44 8.70
N ASN A 403 26.53 -12.02 8.43
CA ASN A 403 26.91 -11.21 7.26
C ASN A 403 26.19 -9.85 7.14
N LYS A 404 25.81 -9.22 8.27
CA LYS A 404 25.22 -7.87 8.28
C LYS A 404 26.01 -6.90 9.15
N ASP A 405 26.36 -5.78 8.56
CA ASP A 405 27.02 -4.66 9.24
C ASP A 405 25.99 -3.58 9.62
N ALA A 406 26.15 -2.98 10.80
CA ALA A 406 25.39 -1.82 11.27
C ALA A 406 25.78 -0.53 10.54
N HIS A 407 25.66 -0.52 9.22
CA HIS A 407 26.13 0.53 8.32
C HIS A 407 25.35 1.85 8.41
N LEU A 408 24.38 1.98 9.30
CA LEU A 408 23.71 3.25 9.60
C LEU A 408 24.34 4.00 10.78
N LEU A 409 25.27 3.37 11.51
CA LEU A 409 26.02 4.01 12.58
C LEU A 409 27.44 4.37 12.08
N PRO A 410 27.93 5.58 12.39
CA PRO A 410 29.35 5.86 12.21
C PRO A 410 30.18 5.01 13.19
N THR A 411 31.43 4.73 12.85
CA THR A 411 32.34 3.94 13.69
C THR A 411 33.04 4.82 14.73
N ASP A 412 33.41 6.04 14.36
CA ASP A 412 34.12 6.99 15.22
C ASP A 412 33.21 7.55 16.35
N PRO A 413 33.68 7.60 17.61
CA PRO A 413 32.90 8.14 18.72
C PRO A 413 32.50 9.62 18.61
N PHE A 414 33.30 10.46 17.95
CA PHE A 414 32.94 11.86 17.70
C PHE A 414 31.85 11.96 16.65
N ASP A 415 31.91 11.18 15.58
CA ASP A 415 30.84 11.16 14.57
C ASP A 415 29.53 10.61 15.13
N LYS A 416 29.59 9.61 16.03
CA LYS A 416 28.40 9.15 16.78
C LYS A 416 27.79 10.28 17.63
N SER A 417 28.65 11.11 18.21
CA SER A 417 28.21 12.26 19.01
C SER A 417 27.65 13.38 18.11
N LYS A 418 28.24 13.64 16.93
CA LYS A 418 27.71 14.59 15.93
C LYS A 418 26.34 14.14 15.43
N MET A 419 26.17 12.85 15.13
CA MET A 419 24.87 12.24 14.81
C MET A 419 23.83 12.50 15.91
N ALA A 420 24.18 12.23 17.17
CA ALA A 420 23.27 12.42 18.30
C ALA A 420 22.88 13.89 18.50
N LEU A 421 23.83 14.83 18.34
CA LEU A 421 23.57 16.26 18.42
C LEU A 421 22.67 16.76 17.28
N LEU A 422 22.84 16.25 16.06
CA LEU A 422 21.96 16.56 14.93
C LEU A 422 20.54 16.04 15.16
N ASN A 423 20.40 14.83 15.71
CA ASN A 423 19.11 14.25 16.04
C ASN A 423 18.39 15.01 17.17
N ASP A 424 19.14 15.44 18.18
CA ASP A 424 18.64 16.30 19.27
C ASP A 424 18.15 17.66 18.72
N HIS A 425 18.96 18.31 17.89
CA HIS A 425 18.58 19.58 17.24
C HIS A 425 17.33 19.41 16.35
N ALA A 426 17.21 18.29 15.65
CA ALA A 426 16.01 17.97 14.87
C ALA A 426 14.76 17.91 15.77
N ASP A 427 14.79 17.10 16.83
CA ASP A 427 13.61 16.85 17.67
C ASP A 427 13.26 18.05 18.58
N ASN A 428 14.26 18.79 19.07
CA ASN A 428 14.06 19.84 20.08
C ASN A 428 14.04 21.26 19.53
N THR A 429 14.52 21.49 18.29
CA THR A 429 14.57 22.83 17.69
C THR A 429 13.88 22.88 16.34
N LEU A 430 14.39 22.13 15.35
CA LEU A 430 13.90 22.27 13.98
C LEU A 430 12.44 21.81 13.84
N ILE A 431 12.13 20.58 14.20
CA ILE A 431 10.78 20.02 14.03
C ILE A 431 9.73 20.88 14.78
N PRO A 432 9.93 21.23 16.07
CA PRO A 432 9.03 22.16 16.76
C PRO A 432 8.85 23.50 16.04
N SER A 433 9.94 24.13 15.58
CA SER A 433 9.87 25.42 14.88
C SER A 433 9.08 25.34 13.57
N ILE A 434 9.25 24.25 12.80
CA ILE A 434 8.47 24.03 11.57
C ILE A 434 6.99 23.90 11.91
N PHE A 435 6.65 23.06 12.89
CA PHE A 435 5.25 22.88 13.31
C PHE A 435 4.65 24.19 13.80
N THR A 436 5.36 24.96 14.63
CA THR A 436 4.92 26.28 15.09
C THR A 436 4.66 27.24 13.94
N TYR A 437 5.55 27.30 12.94
CA TYR A 437 5.34 28.13 11.76
C TYR A 437 4.15 27.66 10.93
N LEU A 438 4.07 26.36 10.64
CA LEU A 438 3.02 25.74 9.82
C LEU A 438 1.61 25.93 10.43
N MET A 439 1.47 25.76 11.74
CA MET A 439 0.18 25.89 12.44
C MET A 439 -0.14 27.31 12.91
N GLY A 440 0.80 28.26 12.79
CA GLY A 440 0.54 29.65 13.14
C GLY A 440 -0.63 30.24 12.32
N LYS A 441 -1.53 31.00 12.95
CA LYS A 441 -2.72 31.57 12.28
C LYS A 441 -2.37 32.57 11.17
N GLU A 442 -1.27 33.29 11.34
CA GLU A 442 -0.77 34.20 10.33
C GLU A 442 -0.06 33.41 9.23
N LYS A 443 -0.54 33.58 7.99
CA LYS A 443 0.08 32.94 6.82
C LYS A 443 1.51 33.42 6.58
N ASP A 444 1.80 34.68 6.88
CA ASP A 444 3.11 35.31 6.65
C ASP A 444 3.67 35.90 7.96
N ASN A 445 4.14 35.02 8.84
CA ASN A 445 4.83 35.43 10.07
C ASN A 445 6.35 35.30 9.86
N ASN A 446 6.98 36.42 9.48
CA ASN A 446 8.42 36.48 9.23
C ASN A 446 9.27 35.99 10.42
N SER A 447 8.87 36.29 11.66
CA SER A 447 9.63 35.88 12.86
C SER A 447 9.63 34.36 13.06
N LEU A 448 8.47 33.70 12.89
CA LEU A 448 8.37 32.24 12.99
C LEU A 448 9.10 31.54 11.82
N ARG A 449 9.02 32.11 10.62
CA ARG A 449 9.78 31.62 9.46
C ARG A 449 11.28 31.73 9.72
N ASP A 450 11.76 32.87 10.21
CA ASP A 450 13.19 33.09 10.45
C ASP A 450 13.73 32.11 11.52
N LYS A 451 12.96 31.81 12.58
CA LYS A 451 13.32 30.76 13.56
C LYS A 451 13.41 29.35 12.94
N MET A 452 12.50 29.03 12.02
CA MET A 452 12.56 27.77 11.27
C MET A 452 13.81 27.71 10.38
N GLU A 453 14.15 28.82 9.72
CA GLU A 453 15.36 28.94 8.88
C GLU A 453 16.66 28.89 9.70
N GLU A 454 16.68 29.44 10.92
CA GLU A 454 17.77 29.22 11.89
C GLU A 454 17.93 27.74 12.22
N GLY A 455 16.82 27.01 12.37
CA GLY A 455 16.80 25.56 12.53
C GLY A 455 17.48 24.82 11.36
N PHE A 456 17.19 25.21 10.13
CA PHE A 456 17.79 24.64 8.91
C PHE A 456 19.30 24.92 8.81
N SER A 457 19.74 26.07 9.32
CA SER A 457 21.14 26.53 9.21
C SER A 457 22.14 25.55 9.86
N ILE A 458 21.74 24.81 10.89
CA ILE A 458 22.58 23.79 11.52
C ILE A 458 22.83 22.60 10.58
N PHE A 459 21.81 22.18 9.81
CA PHE A 459 21.96 21.07 8.86
C PHE A 459 22.71 21.49 7.60
N GLU A 460 22.50 22.72 7.12
CA GLU A 460 23.31 23.29 6.03
C GLU A 460 24.79 23.29 6.42
N LYS A 461 25.13 23.83 7.60
CA LYS A 461 26.50 23.84 8.10
C LYS A 461 27.08 22.43 8.29
N ALA A 462 26.26 21.48 8.77
CA ALA A 462 26.71 20.10 8.91
C ALA A 462 27.12 19.48 7.57
N LEU A 463 26.36 19.75 6.50
CA LEU A 463 26.65 19.31 5.13
C LEU A 463 27.85 20.04 4.51
N GLU A 464 28.05 21.31 4.83
CA GLU A 464 29.26 22.05 4.44
C GLU A 464 30.52 21.46 5.08
N GLU A 465 30.47 21.20 6.39
CA GLU A 465 31.61 20.64 7.14
C GLU A 465 31.93 19.19 6.76
N SER A 466 30.89 18.38 6.50
CA SER A 466 31.08 16.96 6.14
C SER A 466 31.49 16.76 4.68
N GLY A 467 31.21 17.74 3.82
CA GLY A 467 31.40 17.63 2.37
C GLY A 467 30.25 16.94 1.62
N GLY A 468 29.25 16.41 2.34
CA GLY A 468 28.12 15.66 1.77
C GLY A 468 28.53 14.33 1.13
N PRO A 469 27.61 13.66 0.40
CA PRO A 469 26.23 14.06 0.13
C PRO A 469 25.25 13.85 1.30
N TYR A 470 25.66 13.19 2.39
CA TYR A 470 24.86 12.96 3.60
C TYR A 470 25.36 13.80 4.78
N LEU A 471 24.58 13.88 5.87
CA LEU A 471 24.84 14.78 7.00
C LEU A 471 26.21 14.56 7.66
N LEU A 472 26.72 13.33 7.61
CA LEU A 472 28.04 12.95 8.14
C LEU A 472 29.04 12.55 7.05
N GLY A 473 28.82 12.99 5.80
CA GLY A 473 29.73 12.79 4.68
C GLY A 473 29.19 11.79 3.67
N ASP A 474 29.99 10.80 3.28
CA ASP A 474 29.62 9.82 2.23
C ASP A 474 28.62 8.76 2.68
N GLN A 475 28.48 8.53 3.98
CA GLN A 475 27.66 7.47 4.55
C GLN A 475 26.25 7.96 4.88
N PHE A 476 25.23 7.23 4.45
CA PHE A 476 23.86 7.42 4.91
C PHE A 476 23.72 6.84 6.32
N THR A 477 23.41 7.69 7.30
CA THR A 477 23.42 7.32 8.72
C THR A 477 22.07 7.54 9.39
N LEU A 478 21.95 7.17 10.66
CA LEU A 478 20.78 7.53 11.44
C LEU A 478 20.57 9.05 11.57
N ALA A 479 21.57 9.90 11.34
CA ALA A 479 21.35 11.35 11.25
C ALA A 479 20.37 11.68 10.11
N ASP A 480 20.56 11.06 8.95
CA ASP A 480 19.76 11.28 7.76
C ASP A 480 18.37 10.65 7.91
N VAL A 481 18.31 9.39 8.38
CA VAL A 481 17.06 8.66 8.66
C VAL A 481 16.17 9.41 9.63
N HIS A 482 16.76 10.11 10.61
CA HIS A 482 16.02 10.84 11.64
C HIS A 482 15.33 12.08 11.07
N LEU A 483 15.94 12.76 10.10
CA LEU A 483 15.44 14.03 9.57
C LEU A 483 14.59 13.88 8.29
N VAL A 484 14.97 13.00 7.36
CA VAL A 484 14.33 12.93 6.02
C VAL A 484 12.81 12.75 6.06
N PRO A 485 12.20 11.96 6.97
CA PRO A 485 10.74 11.79 6.98
C PRO A 485 9.98 13.07 7.30
N PHE A 486 10.60 13.98 8.04
CA PHE A 486 10.02 15.28 8.34
C PHE A 486 10.19 16.19 7.13
N MET A 487 11.37 16.24 6.53
CA MET A 487 11.67 17.16 5.44
C MET A 487 10.74 17.00 4.24
N TYR A 488 10.43 15.78 3.78
CA TYR A 488 9.50 15.62 2.65
C TYR A 488 8.05 16.01 3.02
N ARG A 489 7.62 15.71 4.24
CA ARG A 489 6.27 16.10 4.71
C ARG A 489 6.15 17.61 4.82
N MET A 490 7.19 18.25 5.32
CA MET A 490 7.22 19.69 5.54
C MET A 490 7.38 20.45 4.22
N ASP A 491 8.13 19.93 3.25
CA ASP A 491 8.21 20.50 1.90
C ASP A 491 6.80 20.60 1.27
N VAL A 492 6.03 19.50 1.31
CA VAL A 492 4.66 19.48 0.80
C VAL A 492 3.73 20.39 1.61
N ALA A 493 3.75 20.28 2.95
CA ALA A 493 2.83 21.02 3.80
C ALA A 493 3.09 22.54 3.79
N LEU A 494 4.36 22.98 3.86
CA LEU A 494 4.71 24.39 3.83
C LEU A 494 4.39 25.04 2.47
N LYS A 495 4.63 24.33 1.36
CA LYS A 495 4.21 24.77 0.02
C LYS A 495 2.71 24.99 -0.04
N HIS A 496 1.93 24.02 0.42
CA HIS A 496 0.47 24.08 0.33
C HIS A 496 -0.16 25.13 1.28
N PHE A 497 0.21 25.11 2.57
CA PHE A 497 -0.48 25.91 3.59
C PHE A 497 0.12 27.30 3.81
N LYS A 498 1.41 27.49 3.50
CA LYS A 498 2.15 28.74 3.74
C LYS A 498 2.71 29.37 2.47
N ASN A 499 2.62 28.72 1.32
CA ASN A 499 3.28 29.16 0.08
C ASN A 499 4.78 29.39 0.30
N TYR A 500 5.39 28.58 1.17
CA TYR A 500 6.80 28.66 1.51
C TYR A 500 7.57 27.53 0.84
N GLU A 501 8.70 27.88 0.25
CA GLU A 501 9.70 26.96 -0.25
C GLU A 501 11.03 27.25 0.44
N VAL A 502 11.80 26.20 0.73
CA VAL A 502 13.14 26.35 1.33
C VAL A 502 14.01 27.17 0.39
N ASN A 503 14.61 28.26 0.91
CA ASN A 503 15.39 29.18 0.10
C ASN A 503 16.69 28.53 -0.38
N LYS A 504 16.77 28.22 -1.68
CA LYS A 504 17.94 27.60 -2.32
C LYS A 504 19.21 28.44 -2.29
N GLU A 505 19.11 29.76 -2.20
CA GLU A 505 20.28 30.63 -2.06
C GLU A 505 20.88 30.56 -0.65
N LYS A 506 20.05 30.29 0.37
CA LYS A 506 20.48 30.12 1.76
C LYS A 506 20.86 28.69 2.11
N PHE A 507 20.13 27.71 1.57
CA PHE A 507 20.24 26.30 1.94
C PHE A 507 20.47 25.37 0.74
N PRO A 508 21.46 25.65 -0.14
CA PRO A 508 21.70 24.83 -1.32
C PRO A 508 22.08 23.39 -0.97
N LYS A 509 22.92 23.16 0.06
CA LYS A 509 23.37 21.81 0.42
C LYS A 509 22.24 21.00 1.03
N LEU A 510 21.40 21.61 1.86
CA LEU A 510 20.24 20.96 2.46
C LEU A 510 19.24 20.49 1.39
N LEU A 511 19.03 21.28 0.34
CA LEU A 511 18.17 20.88 -0.77
C LEU A 511 18.80 19.74 -1.59
N ASP A 512 20.11 19.81 -1.88
CA ASP A 512 20.81 18.73 -2.58
C ASP A 512 20.80 17.43 -1.76
N TRP A 513 20.95 17.52 -0.44
CA TRP A 513 20.82 16.42 0.51
C TRP A 513 19.41 15.82 0.50
N TYR A 514 18.38 16.68 0.52
CA TYR A 514 16.98 16.26 0.49
C TYR A 514 16.68 15.45 -0.78
N GLU A 515 17.06 15.98 -1.95
CA GLU A 515 16.91 15.30 -3.24
C GLU A 515 17.72 14.00 -3.31
N THR A 516 18.89 13.96 -2.68
CA THR A 516 19.71 12.74 -2.59
C THR A 516 19.04 11.68 -1.74
N CYS A 517 18.55 12.04 -0.55
CA CYS A 517 17.87 11.10 0.34
C CYS A 517 16.58 10.54 -0.28
N ARG A 518 15.80 11.35 -1.00
CA ARG A 518 14.55 10.90 -1.65
C ARG A 518 14.74 9.85 -2.75
N LYS A 519 15.93 9.78 -3.35
CA LYS A 519 16.27 8.75 -4.35
C LYS A 519 16.47 7.36 -3.74
N ARG A 520 16.59 7.26 -2.42
CA ARG A 520 16.79 5.97 -1.75
C ARG A 520 15.47 5.19 -1.69
N ASN A 521 15.53 3.90 -2.05
CA ASN A 521 14.36 3.01 -2.04
C ASN A 521 13.71 2.93 -0.64
N SER A 522 14.51 2.92 0.42
CA SER A 522 14.03 2.92 1.81
C SER A 522 13.17 4.14 2.14
N VAL A 523 13.59 5.33 1.71
CA VAL A 523 12.88 6.60 1.90
C VAL A 523 11.59 6.58 1.09
N TYR A 524 11.67 6.24 -0.21
CA TYR A 524 10.50 6.12 -1.08
C TYR A 524 9.44 5.15 -0.54
N ARG A 525 9.84 3.97 -0.04
CA ARG A 525 8.88 2.99 0.52
C ARG A 525 8.24 3.47 1.84
N ALA A 526 8.88 4.38 2.54
CA ALA A 526 8.37 5.03 3.73
C ALA A 526 7.70 6.39 3.42
N GLU A 527 7.63 6.80 2.15
CA GLU A 527 6.96 8.02 1.72
C GLU A 527 5.43 7.91 1.83
N PHE A 528 4.82 9.09 1.88
CA PHE A 528 3.39 9.30 1.97
C PHE A 528 3.02 10.28 0.86
N THR A 529 1.93 10.04 0.12
CA THR A 529 1.61 10.84 -1.06
C THR A 529 1.32 12.30 -0.68
N SER A 530 1.62 13.23 -1.59
CA SER A 530 1.46 14.67 -1.32
C SER A 530 0.04 15.06 -0.91
N GLY A 531 -0.98 14.51 -1.59
CA GLY A 531 -2.38 14.73 -1.24
C GLY A 531 -2.73 14.23 0.17
N ALA A 532 -2.21 13.07 0.55
CA ALA A 532 -2.48 12.48 1.85
C ALA A 532 -1.72 13.24 2.97
N ILE A 533 -0.53 13.78 2.71
CA ILE A 533 0.17 14.71 3.60
C ILE A 533 -0.72 15.94 3.85
N ILE A 534 -1.21 16.58 2.79
CA ILE A 534 -2.06 17.76 2.89
C ILE A 534 -3.32 17.46 3.72
N GLU A 535 -4.00 16.35 3.44
CA GLU A 535 -5.20 15.95 4.19
C GLU A 535 -4.91 15.76 5.67
N ASN A 536 -3.82 15.05 5.99
CA ASN A 536 -3.40 14.81 7.37
C ASN A 536 -3.12 16.14 8.09
N PHE A 537 -2.40 17.08 7.45
CA PHE A 537 -2.11 18.38 8.04
C PHE A 537 -3.32 19.31 8.14
N ARG A 538 -4.31 19.18 7.24
CA ARG A 538 -5.55 19.96 7.29
C ARG A 538 -6.28 19.78 8.62
N HIS A 539 -6.36 18.56 9.12
CA HIS A 539 -6.96 18.25 10.42
C HIS A 539 -6.25 18.94 11.59
N PHE A 540 -4.94 19.18 11.50
CA PHE A 540 -4.20 19.89 12.56
C PHE A 540 -4.32 21.41 12.43
N ILE A 541 -4.36 21.94 11.22
CA ILE A 541 -4.40 23.39 10.95
C ILE A 541 -5.80 23.96 11.16
N GLU A 542 -6.85 23.22 10.81
CA GLU A 542 -8.24 23.71 10.91
C GLU A 542 -8.85 23.58 12.32
N ILE A 543 -8.30 22.71 13.17
CA ILE A 543 -8.87 22.38 14.50
C ILE A 543 -8.25 23.22 15.65
N ASP A 544 -7.46 24.26 15.36
CA ASP A 544 -6.76 25.07 16.40
C ASP A 544 -5.91 24.18 17.34
N TYR A 545 -5.12 23.28 16.73
CA TYR A 545 -4.29 22.31 17.45
C TYR A 545 -3.14 22.97 18.22
N ASP A 546 -3.08 22.76 19.54
CA ASP A 546 -1.92 23.14 20.37
C ASP A 546 -0.86 22.04 20.32
N PHE A 547 0.13 22.20 19.44
CA PHE A 547 1.27 21.30 19.40
C PHE A 547 2.15 21.55 20.62
N GLY A 548 1.94 20.71 21.64
CA GLY A 548 2.61 20.81 22.93
C GLY A 548 4.13 20.90 22.76
N GLY A 549 4.68 22.09 22.98
CA GLY A 549 6.12 22.30 23.02
C GLY A 549 6.59 23.75 23.16
N LEU A 550 5.96 24.75 22.53
CA LEU A 550 6.56 26.09 22.43
C LEU A 550 5.62 27.29 22.55
N VAL A 551 4.35 27.12 22.93
CA VAL A 551 3.55 28.27 23.37
C VAL A 551 4.03 28.62 24.77
N ASP A 552 4.84 29.67 24.86
CA ASP A 552 5.26 30.25 26.13
C ASP A 552 4.00 30.68 26.91
N LYS A 553 3.64 29.89 27.93
CA LYS A 553 2.50 30.19 28.81
C LYS A 553 2.81 31.29 29.83
N SER A 554 3.90 32.04 29.64
CA SER A 554 4.28 33.12 30.55
C SER A 554 3.68 34.49 30.21
N SER A 555 2.68 34.57 29.32
CA SER A 555 2.03 35.85 28.95
C SER A 555 0.50 35.85 29.08
N GLU A 556 -0.04 35.15 30.09
CA GLU A 556 -1.39 35.41 30.62
C GLU A 556 -1.34 35.94 32.05
#